data_AF-A0A4Q4MUS3-F1
#
_entry.id   AF-A0A4Q4MUS3-F1
#
_cell.length_a   1.000
_cell.length_b   1.000
_cell.length_c   1.000
_cell.angle_alpha   90.00
_cell.angle_beta   90.00
_cell.angle_gamma   90.00
#
_symmetry.space_group_name_H-M   'P 1'
#
loop_
_entity.id
_entity.type
_entity.pdbx_description
1 polymer ?
#
loop_
_entity_poly.entity_id
_entity_poly.type
_entity_poly.pdbx_seq_one_letter_code
_entity_poly.pdbx_strand_id
1 'polypeptide(L)'
;MLWTPRSFREAKTRMRLAQQERDAGEKKKTEMRELARANELYNEKIAEEKRAKRAREKEECDQRHAQERAEIDARKAQRQTDKEAREAQRAVQSSRRGKRKALQSAAPRKEQNRGGAAARSRRIARQSSPSPPATYNSRGRKIAPRKRFE
;
A
#
# COMPACT_ATOMS: atom_id res chain seq x y z
N MET A 1 72.88 39.17 -16.92
CA MET A 1 71.67 39.91 -16.50
C MET A 1 72.10 40.98 -15.50
N LEU A 2 71.90 42.27 -15.79
CA LEU A 2 72.35 43.36 -14.94
C LEU A 2 71.24 43.75 -13.96
N TRP A 3 71.47 43.60 -12.66
CA TRP A 3 70.50 43.91 -11.61
C TRP A 3 70.38 45.42 -11.43
N THR A 4 69.36 46.03 -12.02
CA THR A 4 69.12 47.48 -11.89
C THR A 4 68.20 47.76 -10.69
N PRO A 5 68.33 48.91 -10.01
CA PRO A 5 67.46 49.28 -8.89
C PRO A 5 65.95 49.24 -9.22
N ARG A 6 65.61 49.51 -10.48
CA ARG A 6 64.23 49.40 -11.00
C ARG A 6 63.76 47.95 -11.05
N SER A 7 64.56 47.04 -11.62
CA SER A 7 64.24 45.61 -11.68
C SER A 7 64.05 44.98 -10.29
N PHE A 8 64.80 45.45 -9.28
CA PHE A 8 64.64 44.99 -7.90
C PHE A 8 63.31 45.44 -7.27
N ARG A 9 62.91 46.69 -7.51
CA ARG A 9 61.62 47.21 -7.03
C ARG A 9 60.46 46.45 -7.67
N GLU A 10 60.54 46.19 -8.97
CA GLU A 10 59.55 45.40 -9.72
C GLU A 10 59.48 43.94 -9.24
N ALA A 11 60.62 43.32 -8.92
CA ALA A 11 60.64 41.99 -8.32
C ALA A 11 59.96 41.97 -6.95
N LYS A 12 60.23 42.98 -6.10
CA LYS A 12 59.58 43.12 -4.79
C LYS A 12 58.06 43.32 -4.90
N THR A 13 57.59 44.13 -5.84
CA THR A 13 56.14 44.33 -6.04
C THR A 13 55.48 43.05 -6.52
N ARG A 14 56.09 42.32 -7.47
CA ARG A 14 55.59 41.00 -7.91
C ARG A 14 55.53 39.99 -6.76
N MET A 15 56.53 39.94 -5.89
CA MET A 15 56.51 39.06 -4.72
C MET A 15 55.38 39.43 -3.74
N ARG A 16 55.16 40.72 -3.49
CA ARG A 16 54.04 41.17 -2.63
C ARG A 16 52.69 40.82 -3.22
N LEU A 17 52.49 41.02 -4.52
CA LEU A 17 51.24 40.65 -5.20
C LEU A 17 51.01 39.13 -5.13
N ALA A 18 52.04 38.32 -5.39
CA ALA A 18 51.93 36.87 -5.28
C ALA A 18 51.61 36.41 -3.85
N GLN A 19 52.13 37.08 -2.82
CA GLN A 19 51.76 36.81 -1.42
C GLN A 19 50.31 37.19 -1.14
N GLN A 20 49.88 38.37 -1.56
CA GLN A 20 48.49 38.82 -1.39
C GLN A 20 47.48 37.90 -2.08
N GLU A 21 47.81 37.41 -3.28
CA GLU A 21 46.97 36.44 -4.00
C GLU A 21 46.86 35.10 -3.27
N ARG A 22 47.98 34.62 -2.68
CA ARG A 22 47.98 33.41 -1.85
C ARG A 22 47.12 33.60 -0.61
N ASP A 23 47.33 34.68 0.13
CA ASP A 23 46.59 34.99 1.35
C ASP A 23 45.09 35.17 1.06
N ALA A 24 44.74 35.83 -0.04
CA ALA A 24 43.35 35.97 -0.47
C ALA A 24 42.74 34.61 -0.88
N GLY A 25 43.53 33.75 -1.54
CA GLY A 25 43.12 32.38 -1.86
C GLY A 25 42.88 31.52 -0.61
N GLU A 26 43.70 31.67 0.42
CA GLU A 26 43.52 30.97 1.69
C GLU A 26 42.29 31.45 2.45
N LYS A 27 42.08 32.78 2.54
CA LYS A 27 40.86 33.36 3.15
C LYS A 27 39.59 32.87 2.47
N LYS A 28 39.55 32.85 1.14
CA LYS A 28 38.40 32.30 0.39
C LYS A 28 38.17 30.83 0.70
N LYS A 29 39.24 30.03 0.86
CA LYS A 29 39.11 28.62 1.22
C LYS A 29 38.57 28.43 2.65
N THR A 30 38.99 29.26 3.60
CA THR A 30 38.46 29.19 4.98
C THR A 30 36.99 29.59 5.01
N GLU A 31 36.62 30.69 4.35
CA GLU A 31 35.23 31.15 4.22
C GLU A 31 34.34 30.05 3.60
N MET A 32 34.79 29.43 2.52
CA MET A 32 34.05 28.34 1.87
C MET A 32 33.87 27.11 2.79
N ARG A 33 34.88 26.78 3.61
CA ARG A 33 34.78 25.69 4.59
C ARG A 33 33.80 26.03 5.71
N GLU A 34 33.78 27.27 6.17
CA GLU A 34 32.81 27.73 7.18
C GLU A 34 31.38 27.68 6.65
N LEU A 35 31.16 28.15 5.42
CA LEU A 35 29.87 28.04 4.75
C LEU A 35 29.43 26.59 4.55
N ALA A 36 30.35 25.70 4.17
CA ALA A 36 30.07 24.28 4.05
C ALA A 36 29.61 23.68 5.38
N ARG A 37 30.34 23.96 6.47
CA ARG A 37 29.97 23.51 7.83
C ARG A 37 28.61 24.05 8.27
N ALA A 38 28.32 25.32 8.00
CA ALA A 38 27.02 25.91 8.31
C ALA A 38 25.88 25.21 7.55
N ASN A 39 26.10 24.89 6.27
CA ASN A 39 25.14 24.15 5.45
C ASN A 39 24.95 22.70 5.92
N GLU A 40 26.02 22.02 6.33
CA GLU A 40 25.95 20.68 6.92
C GLU A 40 25.05 20.69 8.17
N LEU A 41 25.32 21.58 9.12
CA LEU A 41 24.51 21.73 10.33
C LEU A 41 23.04 22.06 10.04
N TYR A 42 22.79 22.90 9.03
CA TYR A 42 21.43 23.23 8.62
C TYR A 42 20.70 22.00 8.03
N ASN A 43 21.38 21.23 7.19
CA ASN A 43 20.81 20.03 6.59
C ASN A 43 20.56 18.93 7.64
N GLU A 44 21.44 18.81 8.64
CA GLU A 44 21.26 17.89 9.77
C GLU A 44 19.99 18.23 10.56
N LYS A 45 19.78 19.50 10.91
CA LYS A 45 18.55 19.94 11.60
C LYS A 45 17.29 19.61 10.79
N ILE A 46 17.30 19.87 9.48
CA ILE A 46 16.18 19.51 8.60
C ILE A 46 15.95 17.99 8.57
N ALA A 47 17.02 17.21 8.55
CA ALA A 47 16.92 15.75 8.53
C ALA A 47 16.31 15.22 9.84
N GLU A 48 16.72 15.77 10.99
CA GLU A 48 16.15 15.45 12.29
C GLU A 48 14.66 15.78 12.38
N GLU A 49 14.26 16.98 11.95
CA GLU A 49 12.84 17.36 11.90
C GLU A 49 12.02 16.42 11.01
N LYS A 50 12.55 16.04 9.85
CA LYS A 50 11.89 15.08 8.95
C LYS A 50 11.76 13.70 9.59
N ARG A 51 12.79 13.24 10.31
CA ARG A 51 12.73 11.96 11.05
C ARG A 51 11.68 12.02 12.16
N ALA A 52 11.63 13.11 12.91
CA ALA A 52 10.63 13.30 13.96
C ALA A 52 9.20 13.32 13.40
N LYS A 53 8.97 14.00 12.26
CA LYS A 53 7.67 13.98 11.57
C LYS A 53 7.27 12.58 11.13
N ARG A 54 8.17 11.84 10.50
CA ARG A 54 7.92 10.45 10.08
C ARG A 54 7.64 9.51 11.25
N ALA A 55 8.31 9.69 12.39
CA ALA A 55 8.05 8.90 13.59
C ALA A 55 6.62 9.11 14.09
N ARG A 56 6.18 10.37 14.18
CA ARG A 56 4.81 10.74 14.57
C ARG A 56 3.77 10.19 13.59
N GLU A 57 3.98 10.36 12.29
CA GLU A 57 3.08 9.81 11.26
C GLU A 57 2.99 8.29 11.33
N LYS A 58 4.11 7.62 11.62
CA LYS A 58 4.12 6.16 11.80
C LYS A 58 3.34 5.74 13.04
N GLU A 59 3.53 6.42 14.17
CA GLU A 59 2.78 6.14 15.40
C GLU A 59 1.27 6.31 15.18
N GLU A 60 0.84 7.38 14.51
CA GLU A 60 -0.57 7.60 14.16
C GLU A 60 -1.11 6.51 13.23
N CYS A 61 -0.33 6.11 12.23
CA CYS A 61 -0.70 5.04 11.29
C CYS A 61 -0.83 3.69 12.01
N ASP A 62 0.12 3.36 12.87
CA ASP A 62 0.12 2.13 13.66
C ASP A 62 -1.07 2.10 14.63
N GLN A 63 -1.41 3.22 15.25
CA GLN A 63 -2.62 3.35 16.09
C GLN A 63 -3.90 3.12 15.29
N ARG A 64 -4.03 3.73 14.10
CA ARG A 64 -5.19 3.52 13.22
C ARG A 64 -5.32 2.06 12.79
N HIS A 65 -4.21 1.43 12.41
CA HIS A 65 -4.22 0.02 12.05
C HIS A 65 -4.55 -0.89 13.22
N ALA A 66 -4.11 -0.56 14.44
CA ALA A 66 -4.47 -1.30 15.64
C ALA A 66 -5.98 -1.21 15.92
N GLN A 67 -6.57 -0.02 15.79
CA GLN A 67 -8.02 0.20 15.92
C GLN A 67 -8.80 -0.59 14.85
N GLU A 68 -8.40 -0.48 13.59
CA GLU A 68 -9.03 -1.21 12.47
C GLU A 68 -8.98 -2.73 12.69
N ARG A 69 -7.84 -3.26 13.15
CA ARG A 69 -7.71 -4.68 13.49
C ARG A 69 -8.63 -5.08 14.64
N ALA A 70 -8.71 -4.26 15.69
CA ALA A 70 -9.61 -4.52 16.82
C ALA A 70 -11.09 -4.54 16.38
N GLU A 71 -11.50 -3.63 15.50
CA GLU A 71 -12.85 -3.60 14.93
C GLU A 71 -13.14 -4.85 14.08
N ILE A 72 -12.18 -5.26 13.24
CA ILE A 72 -12.30 -6.47 12.41
C ILE A 72 -12.44 -7.70 13.30
N ASP A 73 -11.64 -7.80 14.36
CA ASP A 73 -11.65 -8.96 15.25
C ASP A 73 -12.93 -9.01 16.10
N ALA A 74 -13.42 -7.86 16.59
CA ALA A 74 -14.73 -7.77 17.24
C ALA A 74 -15.86 -8.22 16.29
N ARG A 75 -15.82 -7.78 15.02
CA ARG A 75 -16.79 -8.20 14.00
C ARG A 75 -16.72 -9.69 13.69
N LYS A 76 -15.52 -10.29 13.68
CA LYS A 76 -15.34 -11.73 13.50
C LYS A 76 -15.89 -12.52 14.68
N ALA A 77 -15.62 -12.07 15.91
CA ALA A 77 -16.13 -12.69 17.12
C ALA A 77 -17.68 -12.70 17.12
N GLN A 78 -18.31 -11.55 16.80
CA GLN A 78 -19.77 -11.48 16.70
C GLN A 78 -20.33 -12.41 15.61
N ARG A 79 -19.66 -12.51 14.45
CA ARG A 79 -20.07 -13.45 13.40
C ARG A 79 -19.96 -14.91 13.84
N GLN A 80 -18.96 -15.24 14.67
CA GLN A 80 -18.81 -16.59 15.22
C GLN A 80 -19.93 -16.91 16.20
N THR A 81 -20.24 -16.01 17.14
CA THR A 81 -21.35 -16.21 18.09
C THR A 81 -22.69 -16.36 17.37
N ASP A 82 -22.94 -15.55 16.35
CA ASP A 82 -24.17 -15.66 15.54
C ASP A 82 -24.25 -16.99 14.78
N LYS A 83 -23.12 -17.48 14.27
CA LYS A 83 -23.03 -18.76 13.59
C LYS A 83 -23.32 -19.92 14.55
N GLU A 84 -22.70 -19.91 15.72
CA GLU A 84 -22.92 -20.92 16.77
C GLU A 84 -24.38 -20.92 17.24
N ALA A 85 -24.98 -19.76 17.45
CA ALA A 85 -26.40 -19.64 17.82
C ALA A 85 -27.32 -20.23 16.73
N ARG A 86 -27.05 -19.96 15.45
CA ARG A 86 -27.80 -20.54 14.32
C ARG A 86 -27.62 -22.05 14.22
N GLU A 87 -26.41 -22.54 14.42
CA GLU A 87 -26.11 -23.98 14.40
C GLU A 87 -26.80 -24.70 15.57
N ALA A 88 -26.79 -24.14 16.77
CA ALA A 88 -27.52 -24.66 17.93
C ALA A 88 -29.03 -24.71 17.67
N GLN A 89 -29.63 -23.63 17.15
CA GLN A 89 -31.04 -23.63 16.76
C GLN A 89 -31.35 -24.70 15.70
N ARG A 90 -30.49 -24.83 14.69
CA ARG A 90 -30.65 -25.84 13.63
C ARG A 90 -30.56 -27.26 14.19
N ALA A 91 -29.64 -27.52 15.13
CA ALA A 91 -29.50 -28.82 15.80
C ALA A 91 -30.75 -29.17 16.64
N VAL A 92 -31.32 -28.20 17.35
CA VAL A 92 -32.59 -28.41 18.07
C VAL A 92 -33.73 -28.72 17.09
N GLN A 93 -33.83 -28.01 15.96
CA GLN A 93 -34.89 -28.25 14.97
C GLN A 93 -34.73 -29.59 14.24
N SER A 94 -33.51 -29.96 13.86
CA SER A 94 -33.24 -31.23 13.17
C SER A 94 -33.57 -32.45 14.04
N SER A 95 -33.22 -32.40 15.34
CA SER A 95 -33.55 -33.47 16.30
C SER A 95 -35.08 -33.67 16.44
N ARG A 96 -35.85 -32.58 16.43
CA ARG A 96 -37.33 -32.63 16.42
C ARG A 96 -37.88 -33.20 15.11
N ARG A 97 -37.28 -32.84 13.97
CA ARG A 97 -37.74 -33.32 12.65
C ARG A 97 -37.52 -34.83 12.47
N GLY A 98 -36.41 -35.36 12.98
CA GLY A 98 -36.12 -36.80 13.00
C GLY A 98 -37.15 -37.60 13.80
N LYS A 99 -37.50 -37.13 15.00
CA LYS A 99 -38.55 -37.76 15.83
C LYS A 99 -39.92 -37.73 15.16
N ARG A 100 -40.29 -36.63 14.50
CA ARG A 100 -41.56 -36.54 13.74
C ARG A 100 -41.60 -37.50 12.54
N LYS A 101 -40.48 -37.70 11.86
CA LYS A 101 -40.36 -38.68 10.76
C LYS A 101 -40.42 -40.13 11.24
N ALA A 102 -39.84 -40.44 12.40
CA ALA A 102 -39.93 -41.78 12.99
C ALA A 102 -41.35 -42.13 13.46
N LEU A 103 -42.09 -41.15 13.97
CA LEU A 103 -43.50 -41.31 14.35
C LEU A 103 -44.47 -41.29 13.16
N GLN A 104 -44.03 -40.82 11.99
CA GLN A 104 -44.80 -40.91 10.75
C GLN A 104 -44.24 -42.03 9.88
N SER A 105 -44.58 -43.28 10.20
CA SER A 105 -44.52 -44.35 9.20
C SER A 105 -45.32 -43.89 7.99
N ALA A 106 -44.63 -43.64 6.88
CA ALA A 106 -45.24 -43.06 5.69
C ALA A 106 -46.27 -44.05 5.14
N ALA A 107 -47.56 -43.68 5.20
CA ALA A 107 -48.58 -44.37 4.43
C ALA A 107 -48.20 -44.33 2.93
N PRO A 108 -48.42 -45.42 2.17
CA PRO A 108 -48.00 -45.52 0.78
C PRO A 108 -48.66 -44.41 -0.03
N ARG A 109 -47.84 -43.53 -0.61
CA ARG A 109 -48.32 -42.44 -1.46
C ARG A 109 -48.65 -43.00 -2.83
N LYS A 110 -49.89 -42.75 -3.28
CA LYS A 110 -50.36 -43.07 -4.63
C LYS A 110 -49.48 -42.33 -5.66
N GLU A 111 -48.84 -43.09 -6.55
CA GLU A 111 -48.09 -42.53 -7.67
C GLU A 111 -49.04 -41.75 -8.58
N GLN A 112 -48.77 -40.45 -8.74
CA GLN A 112 -49.41 -39.65 -9.77
C GLN A 112 -48.48 -39.60 -10.98
N ASN A 113 -48.95 -40.15 -12.09
CA ASN A 113 -48.26 -40.11 -13.38
C ASN A 113 -47.98 -38.65 -13.76
N ARG A 114 -46.71 -38.25 -13.74
CA ARG A 114 -46.28 -36.96 -14.25
C ARG A 114 -46.38 -36.99 -15.77
N GLY A 115 -47.47 -36.45 -16.31
CA GLY A 115 -47.64 -36.25 -17.75
C GLY A 115 -46.45 -35.50 -18.35
N GLY A 116 -46.01 -35.93 -19.54
CA GLY A 116 -44.82 -35.47 -20.27
C GLY A 116 -44.85 -34.03 -20.79
N ALA A 117 -45.33 -33.07 -20.00
CA ALA A 117 -45.39 -31.65 -20.35
C ALA A 117 -44.05 -30.93 -20.13
N ALA A 118 -43.04 -31.56 -19.52
CA ALA A 118 -41.74 -30.94 -19.26
C ALA A 118 -40.84 -30.79 -20.51
N ALA A 119 -41.18 -31.42 -21.64
CA ALA A 119 -40.35 -31.41 -22.85
C ALA A 119 -40.45 -30.13 -23.71
N ARG A 120 -41.33 -29.17 -23.37
CA ARG A 120 -41.63 -28.00 -24.23
C ARG A 120 -41.09 -26.66 -23.73
N SER A 121 -40.08 -26.62 -22.87
CA SER A 121 -39.34 -25.38 -22.60
C SER A 121 -37.93 -25.43 -23.17
N ARG A 122 -37.82 -25.42 -24.51
CA ARG A 122 -36.57 -25.01 -25.14
C ARG A 122 -36.41 -23.51 -24.89
N ARG A 123 -35.74 -23.13 -23.80
CA ARG A 123 -35.16 -21.79 -23.71
C ARG A 123 -34.22 -21.67 -24.90
N ILE A 124 -34.56 -20.81 -25.86
CA ILE A 124 -33.62 -20.37 -26.88
C ILE A 124 -32.47 -19.72 -26.11
N ALA A 125 -31.31 -20.38 -26.08
CA ALA A 125 -30.11 -19.80 -25.53
C ALA A 125 -29.80 -18.56 -26.36
N ARG A 126 -30.08 -17.37 -25.80
CA ARG A 126 -29.59 -16.13 -26.39
C ARG A 126 -28.07 -16.26 -26.43
N GLN A 127 -27.48 -16.19 -27.64
CA GLN A 127 -26.04 -16.20 -27.78
C GLN A 127 -25.49 -15.03 -26.94
N SER A 128 -24.67 -15.36 -25.95
CA SER A 128 -23.98 -14.33 -25.18
C SER A 128 -23.06 -13.58 -26.16
N SER A 129 -23.04 -12.25 -26.07
CA SER A 129 -22.11 -11.45 -26.86
C SER A 129 -20.67 -11.93 -26.62
N PRO A 130 -19.81 -11.89 -27.65
CA PRO A 130 -18.42 -12.29 -27.50
C PRO A 130 -17.74 -11.45 -26.41
N SER A 131 -16.99 -12.12 -25.54
CA SER A 131 -16.22 -11.47 -24.48
C SER A 131 -15.14 -10.56 -25.10
N PRO A 132 -14.91 -9.35 -24.57
CA PRO A 132 -13.86 -8.47 -25.09
C PRO A 132 -12.46 -9.12 -24.95
N PRO A 133 -11.51 -8.76 -25.84
CA PRO A 133 -10.16 -9.29 -25.77
C PRO A 133 -9.46 -8.90 -24.47
N ALA A 134 -8.56 -9.77 -24.00
CA ALA A 134 -7.79 -9.53 -22.80
C ALA A 134 -6.85 -8.32 -22.97
N THR A 135 -6.82 -7.44 -21.97
CA THR A 135 -5.89 -6.31 -21.94
C THR A 135 -4.56 -6.75 -21.33
N TYR A 136 -3.44 -6.34 -21.94
CA TYR A 136 -2.09 -6.64 -21.46
C TYR A 136 -1.34 -5.35 -21.14
N ASN A 137 -0.44 -5.39 -20.15
CA ASN A 137 0.47 -4.28 -19.89
C ASN A 137 1.71 -4.32 -20.80
N SER A 138 2.57 -3.29 -20.74
CA SER A 138 3.81 -3.22 -21.54
C SER A 138 4.81 -4.35 -21.27
N ARG A 139 4.62 -5.12 -20.20
CA ARG A 139 5.43 -6.29 -19.83
C ARG A 139 4.74 -7.62 -20.21
N GLY A 140 3.68 -7.58 -21.02
CA GLY A 140 2.94 -8.77 -21.48
C GLY A 140 2.10 -9.46 -20.41
N ARG A 141 1.86 -8.85 -19.25
CA ARG A 141 1.02 -9.45 -18.20
C ARG A 141 -0.45 -9.10 -18.40
N LYS A 142 -1.33 -10.11 -18.28
CA LYS A 142 -2.79 -9.96 -18.40
C LYS A 142 -3.33 -9.10 -17.26
N ILE A 143 -4.06 -8.05 -17.60
CA ILE A 143 -4.71 -7.14 -16.66
C ILE A 143 -6.10 -7.69 -16.34
N ALA A 144 -6.42 -7.85 -15.05
CA ALA A 144 -7.75 -8.30 -14.64
C ALA A 144 -8.80 -7.19 -14.88
N PRO A 145 -9.97 -7.52 -15.46
CA PRO A 145 -11.03 -6.53 -15.60
C PRO A 145 -11.50 -6.06 -14.23
N ARG A 146 -11.79 -4.75 -14.12
CA ARG A 146 -12.33 -4.17 -12.88
C ARG A 146 -13.70 -4.80 -12.60
N LYS A 147 -13.91 -5.29 -11.37
CA LYS A 147 -15.23 -5.73 -10.91
C LYS A 147 -16.14 -4.51 -10.92
N ARG A 148 -17.21 -4.55 -11.72
CA ARG A 148 -18.31 -3.60 -11.57
C ARG A 148 -19.01 -3.97 -10.26
N PHE A 149 -19.07 -3.03 -9.33
CA PHE A 149 -19.97 -3.15 -8.20
C PHE A 149 -21.35 -2.76 -8.72
N GLU A 150 -22.25 -3.75 -8.76
CA GLU A 150 -23.69 -3.56 -8.94
C GLU A 150 -24.34 -3.29 -7.58
#